data_AF-A0AAW8R2Q4-F1
#
_entry.id   AF-A0AAW8R2Q4-F1
#
_cell.length_a   1.000
_cell.length_b   1.000
_cell.length_c   1.000
_cell.angle_alpha   90.00
_cell.angle_beta   90.00
_cell.angle_gamma   90.00
#
_symmetry.space_group_name_H-M   'P 1'
#
loop_
_entity.id
_entity.type
_entity.pdbx_description
1 polymer ?
#
loop_
_entity_poly.entity_id
_entity_poly.type
_entity_poly.pdbx_seq_one_letter_code
_entity_poly.pdbx_strand_id
1 'polypeptide(L)'
;MNKFTPTKLAIFSSLAAALLVGASPAISKTVGDDVIEKNRAALEMNTDGKGFGPQSPRDIDSKEGTNKRVFGFAAPSTQMNLCNIHFHKNAEHKGGEFTTYAGNGDGKGYMTGFKYDGALSAAETKPVNKNICAAKGGSLMAGDTIELHYVYTSNDIKPGPTLGACLSDSSMNPGLRVEGQVFVLVNDDDALDFEDLAKVEQRDGYYQAVNIPNNTGTPVEYIGSTTGPSFNEKASPLKVSWSVRPQVAKVDINSVGEWCESNEFNEDHAHGVRNLVTNEKLLSPIK
;
A
#
# COMPACT_ATOMS: atom_id res chain seq x y z
N MET A 1 70.30 16.99 46.11
CA MET A 1 69.43 18.07 45.62
C MET A 1 68.73 17.58 44.36
N ASN A 2 67.45 17.21 44.45
CA ASN A 2 66.42 17.54 43.47
C ASN A 2 65.11 16.88 43.92
N LYS A 3 64.12 17.75 44.14
CA LYS A 3 62.80 17.48 44.68
C LYS A 3 61.96 16.76 43.62
N PHE A 4 61.35 15.63 43.96
CA PHE A 4 60.24 15.08 43.20
C PHE A 4 58.96 15.20 44.02
N THR A 5 58.13 16.14 43.58
CA THR A 5 56.75 16.38 44.05
C THR A 5 55.83 15.31 43.46
N PRO A 6 54.91 14.70 44.22
CA PRO A 6 53.91 13.81 43.64
C PRO A 6 52.74 14.63 43.09
N THR A 7 52.52 14.53 41.79
CA THR A 7 51.35 15.09 41.10
C THR A 7 50.12 14.23 41.47
N LYS A 8 49.12 14.83 42.12
CA LYS A 8 47.83 14.20 42.37
C LYS A 8 47.11 13.98 41.03
N LEU A 9 46.94 12.72 40.63
CA LEU A 9 46.12 12.34 39.48
C LEU A 9 44.65 12.38 39.92
N ALA A 10 43.91 13.40 39.48
CA ALA A 10 42.47 13.49 39.68
C ALA A 10 41.77 12.53 38.70
N ILE A 11 41.19 11.46 39.23
CA ILE A 11 40.35 10.53 38.46
C ILE A 11 38.99 11.20 38.27
N PHE A 12 38.75 11.76 37.09
CA PHE A 12 37.40 12.16 36.67
C PHE A 12 36.63 10.92 36.23
N SER A 13 35.76 10.40 37.09
CA SER A 13 34.75 9.41 36.71
C SER A 13 33.64 10.12 35.93
N SER A 14 33.71 10.11 34.60
CA SER A 14 32.61 10.54 33.74
C SER A 14 31.52 9.47 33.75
N LEU A 15 30.46 9.73 34.50
CA LEU A 15 29.23 8.95 34.48
C LEU A 15 28.55 9.19 33.12
N ALA A 16 28.76 8.29 32.16
CA ALA A 16 28.04 8.31 30.89
C ALA A 16 26.61 7.83 31.14
N ALA A 17 25.69 8.78 31.35
CA ALA A 17 24.26 8.51 31.32
C ALA A 17 23.87 8.15 29.88
N ALA A 18 23.69 6.86 29.62
CA ALA A 18 23.09 6.39 28.38
C ALA A 18 21.63 6.83 28.35
N LEU A 19 21.36 7.96 27.68
CA LEU A 19 20.03 8.36 27.26
C LEU A 19 19.54 7.34 26.23
N LEU A 20 18.78 6.35 26.70
CA LEU A 20 17.92 5.54 25.86
C LEU A 20 16.82 6.46 25.30
N VAL A 21 17.11 7.08 24.15
CA VAL A 21 16.08 7.73 23.34
C VAL A 21 15.28 6.61 22.68
N GLY A 22 14.24 6.14 23.38
CA GLY A 22 13.18 5.36 22.75
C GLY A 22 12.50 6.26 21.73
N ALA A 23 12.73 6.02 20.44
CA ALA A 23 11.98 6.66 19.38
C ALA A 23 10.51 6.22 19.52
N SER A 24 9.69 7.08 20.10
CA SER A 24 8.23 6.94 19.99
C SER A 24 7.88 7.19 18.52
N PRO A 25 7.06 6.35 17.87
CA PRO A 25 6.59 6.65 16.53
C PRO A 25 5.91 8.03 16.58
N ALA A 26 6.31 8.93 15.69
CA ALA A 26 5.67 10.23 15.57
C ALA A 26 4.18 9.98 15.27
N ILE A 27 3.32 10.13 16.28
CA ILE A 27 1.87 10.13 16.08
C ILE A 27 1.59 11.36 15.26
N SER A 28 1.49 11.17 13.94
CA SER A 28 1.03 12.24 13.07
C SER A 28 -0.35 12.67 13.54
N LYS A 29 -0.51 13.97 13.77
CA LYS A 29 -1.75 14.53 14.32
C LYS A 29 -2.88 14.21 13.34
N THR A 30 -3.87 13.45 13.81
CA THR A 30 -5.05 13.14 13.01
C THR A 30 -5.76 14.42 12.57
N VAL A 31 -6.05 14.54 11.27
CA VAL A 31 -6.75 15.71 10.72
C VAL A 31 -8.27 15.58 10.90
N GLY A 32 -8.95 16.72 10.97
CA GLY A 32 -10.41 16.76 11.04
C GLY A 32 -11.08 16.45 9.69
N ASP A 33 -12.36 16.10 9.73
CA ASP A 33 -13.16 15.82 8.53
C ASP A 33 -13.19 17.01 7.56
N ASP A 34 -13.07 18.23 8.07
CA ASP A 34 -13.02 19.44 7.26
C ASP A 34 -11.83 19.47 6.28
N VAL A 35 -10.71 18.83 6.63
CA VAL A 35 -9.55 18.69 5.74
C VAL A 35 -9.87 17.69 4.63
N ILE A 36 -10.50 16.57 4.95
CA ILE A 36 -10.87 15.54 3.98
C ILE A 36 -11.92 16.07 3.00
N GLU A 37 -12.90 16.82 3.49
CA GLU A 37 -13.91 17.47 2.65
C GLU A 37 -13.31 18.54 1.73
N LYS A 38 -12.36 19.35 2.22
CA LYS A 38 -11.60 20.29 1.36
C LYS A 38 -10.83 19.56 0.27
N ASN A 39 -10.18 18.44 0.60
CA ASN A 39 -9.44 17.65 -0.39
C ASN A 39 -10.39 17.11 -1.48
N ARG A 40 -11.55 16.56 -1.09
CA ARG A 40 -12.58 16.06 -2.02
C ARG A 40 -13.13 17.18 -2.92
N ALA A 41 -13.42 18.35 -2.35
CA ALA A 41 -13.88 19.50 -3.11
C ALA A 41 -12.82 19.99 -4.11
N ALA A 42 -11.55 20.03 -3.68
CA ALA A 42 -10.43 20.37 -4.56
C ALA A 42 -10.26 19.36 -5.68
N LEU A 43 -10.36 18.05 -5.40
CA LEU A 43 -10.33 17.00 -6.41
C LEU A 43 -11.43 17.18 -7.45
N GLU A 44 -12.69 17.42 -7.05
CA GLU A 44 -13.77 17.68 -8.00
C GLU A 44 -13.47 18.91 -8.87
N MET A 45 -13.19 20.06 -8.24
CA MET A 45 -12.90 21.32 -8.94
C MET A 45 -11.70 21.19 -9.90
N ASN A 46 -10.64 20.49 -9.49
CA ASN A 46 -9.44 20.30 -10.29
C ASN A 46 -9.60 19.26 -11.40
N THR A 47 -10.71 18.53 -11.44
CA THR A 47 -10.98 17.47 -12.41
C THR A 47 -12.10 17.84 -13.38
N ASP A 48 -13.07 18.64 -12.94
CA ASP A 48 -14.26 18.98 -13.71
C ASP A 48 -13.93 19.60 -15.08
N GLY A 49 -14.58 19.10 -16.13
CA GLY A 49 -14.38 19.54 -17.51
C GLY A 49 -13.01 19.22 -18.14
N LYS A 50 -12.06 18.60 -17.42
CA LYS A 50 -10.68 18.38 -17.93
C LYS A 50 -10.45 17.04 -18.63
N GLY A 51 -11.48 16.19 -18.70
CA GLY A 51 -11.43 14.93 -19.47
C GLY A 51 -10.70 13.77 -18.80
N PHE A 52 -10.42 13.84 -17.49
CA PHE A 52 -9.87 12.72 -16.73
C PHE A 52 -10.84 11.52 -16.69
N GLY A 53 -10.25 10.32 -16.71
CA GLY A 53 -10.98 9.08 -16.52
C GLY A 53 -11.53 8.92 -15.09
N PRO A 54 -12.29 7.85 -14.85
CA PRO A 54 -12.66 7.41 -13.50
C PRO A 54 -11.44 7.33 -12.58
N GLN A 55 -11.64 7.61 -11.30
CA GLN A 55 -10.61 7.69 -10.27
C GLN A 55 -10.79 6.56 -9.25
N SER A 56 -9.67 6.18 -8.64
CA SER A 56 -9.55 5.15 -7.60
C SER A 56 -8.84 5.74 -6.37
N PRO A 57 -8.93 5.10 -5.18
CA PRO A 57 -9.70 3.91 -4.86
C PRO A 57 -11.18 4.24 -4.58
N ARG A 58 -12.02 3.21 -4.52
CA ARG A 58 -13.47 3.34 -4.35
C ARG A 58 -14.03 2.27 -3.41
N ASP A 59 -15.29 2.44 -3.04
CA ASP A 59 -16.09 1.36 -2.50
C ASP A 59 -16.43 0.35 -3.62
N ILE A 60 -15.99 -0.90 -3.47
CA ILE A 60 -16.20 -1.99 -4.43
C ILE A 60 -17.57 -2.67 -4.28
N ASP A 61 -18.29 -2.43 -3.18
CA ASP A 61 -19.67 -2.89 -3.00
C ASP A 61 -20.67 -1.91 -3.65
N SER A 62 -20.26 -0.66 -3.88
CA SER A 62 -21.05 0.32 -4.61
C SER A 62 -20.84 0.19 -6.11
N LYS A 63 -21.92 -0.10 -6.85
CA LYS A 63 -21.89 -0.16 -8.31
C LYS A 63 -21.98 1.20 -8.99
N GLU A 64 -22.29 2.25 -8.23
CA GLU A 64 -22.60 3.58 -8.74
C GLU A 64 -21.39 4.29 -9.35
N GLY A 65 -21.64 5.04 -10.40
CA GLY A 65 -20.63 5.84 -11.09
C GLY A 65 -21.20 6.45 -12.35
N THR A 66 -20.93 7.74 -12.55
CA THR A 66 -21.50 8.52 -13.66
C THR A 66 -20.41 9.11 -14.56
N ASN A 67 -19.13 8.79 -14.30
CA ASN A 67 -18.06 9.21 -15.19
C ASN A 67 -18.23 8.54 -16.57
N LYS A 68 -18.49 9.38 -17.59
CA LYS A 68 -18.74 8.94 -18.97
C LYS A 68 -17.45 8.71 -19.77
N ARG A 69 -16.27 8.98 -19.21
CA ARG A 69 -15.00 8.70 -19.90
C ARG A 69 -14.76 7.21 -19.86
N VAL A 70 -14.67 6.61 -21.04
CA VAL A 70 -14.45 5.17 -21.21
C VAL A 70 -13.09 4.92 -21.86
N PHE A 71 -12.43 3.86 -21.42
CA PHE A 71 -11.26 3.27 -22.06
C PHE A 71 -11.39 1.74 -21.98
N GLY A 72 -10.68 1.05 -22.87
CA GLY A 72 -10.69 -0.41 -22.89
C GLY A 72 -10.08 -0.99 -21.62
N PHE A 73 -10.67 -2.05 -21.10
CA PHE A 73 -10.00 -2.87 -20.08
C PHE A 73 -8.66 -3.37 -20.65
N ALA A 74 -7.64 -3.34 -19.81
CA ALA A 74 -6.36 -3.97 -20.12
C ALA A 74 -6.55 -5.48 -20.30
N ALA A 75 -5.61 -6.13 -20.99
CA ALA A 75 -5.63 -7.57 -21.17
C ALA A 75 -5.62 -8.30 -19.81
N PRO A 76 -5.98 -9.59 -19.76
CA PRO A 76 -5.76 -10.40 -18.57
C PRO A 76 -4.29 -10.37 -18.14
N SER A 77 -4.02 -10.46 -16.84
CA SER A 77 -2.67 -10.43 -16.26
C SER A 77 -1.72 -11.47 -16.87
N THR A 78 -2.25 -12.63 -17.26
CA THR A 78 -1.51 -13.72 -17.92
C THR A 78 -0.98 -13.38 -19.31
N GLN A 79 -1.36 -12.23 -19.89
CA GLN A 79 -0.90 -11.74 -21.20
C GLN A 79 -0.16 -10.39 -21.07
N MET A 80 0.29 -10.04 -19.86
CA MET A 80 0.93 -8.77 -19.55
C MET A 80 2.16 -9.02 -18.67
N ASN A 81 3.12 -8.10 -18.67
CA ASN A 81 4.25 -8.19 -17.76
C ASN A 81 3.88 -7.64 -16.38
N LEU A 82 4.10 -8.42 -15.33
CA LEU A 82 4.23 -7.90 -13.98
C LEU A 82 5.38 -6.88 -13.98
N CYS A 83 5.10 -5.65 -13.58
CA CYS A 83 6.08 -4.58 -13.51
C CYS A 83 6.43 -4.20 -12.07
N ASN A 84 5.52 -4.39 -11.12
CA ASN A 84 5.74 -3.99 -9.74
C ASN A 84 4.81 -4.75 -8.79
N ILE A 85 5.31 -5.05 -7.59
CA ILE A 85 4.53 -5.47 -6.43
C ILE A 85 4.80 -4.45 -5.32
N HIS A 86 3.75 -3.90 -4.73
CA HIS A 86 3.84 -3.00 -3.57
C HIS A 86 2.58 -3.13 -2.72
N PHE A 87 2.65 -2.70 -1.47
CA PHE A 87 1.49 -2.74 -0.57
C PHE A 87 1.31 -1.44 0.21
N HIS A 88 0.09 -1.24 0.68
CA HIS A 88 -0.31 -0.10 1.49
C HIS A 88 -0.64 -0.53 2.92
N LYS A 89 -0.46 0.37 3.88
CA LYS A 89 -0.97 0.15 5.24
C LYS A 89 -2.45 0.50 5.27
N ASN A 90 -3.25 -0.48 5.68
CA ASN A 90 -4.70 -0.57 5.47
C ASN A 90 -5.08 -0.67 3.99
N ALA A 91 -6.32 -1.09 3.72
CA ALA A 91 -6.85 -1.11 2.37
C ALA A 91 -7.13 0.31 1.86
N GLU A 92 -6.75 0.56 0.61
CA GLU A 92 -7.11 1.74 -0.18
C GLU A 92 -8.58 1.67 -0.57
N HIS A 93 -9.01 0.48 -1.01
CA HIS A 93 -10.41 0.20 -1.33
C HIS A 93 -11.22 -0.02 -0.06
N LYS A 94 -12.53 0.16 -0.19
CA LYS A 94 -13.52 -0.22 0.81
C LYS A 94 -14.41 -1.31 0.21
N GLY A 95 -14.77 -2.33 0.98
CA GLY A 95 -15.83 -3.27 0.61
C GLY A 95 -15.56 -4.67 1.13
N GLY A 96 -16.53 -5.57 0.96
CA GLY A 96 -16.43 -6.94 1.44
C GLY A 96 -16.09 -7.02 2.93
N GLU A 97 -14.92 -7.56 3.27
CA GLU A 97 -14.44 -7.75 4.64
C GLU A 97 -13.54 -6.61 5.17
N PHE A 98 -13.40 -5.51 4.44
CA PHE A 98 -12.60 -4.35 4.82
C PHE A 98 -13.38 -3.04 4.71
N THR A 99 -14.31 -2.81 5.65
CA THR A 99 -15.19 -1.64 5.66
C THR A 99 -14.97 -0.69 6.83
N THR A 100 -14.28 -1.14 7.88
CA THR A 100 -13.97 -0.32 9.07
C THR A 100 -12.97 0.76 8.73
N TYR A 101 -13.40 2.03 8.78
CA TYR A 101 -12.53 3.17 8.51
C TYR A 101 -11.50 3.37 9.63
N ALA A 102 -10.21 3.43 9.27
CA ALA A 102 -9.10 3.65 10.22
C ALA A 102 -9.06 5.07 10.80
N GLY A 103 -9.83 6.00 10.22
CA GLY A 103 -9.82 7.44 10.53
C GLY A 103 -9.03 8.25 9.51
N ASN A 104 -9.04 9.57 9.64
CA ASN A 104 -8.48 10.49 8.64
C ASN A 104 -6.95 10.45 8.52
N GLY A 105 -6.26 9.84 9.49
CA GLY A 105 -4.81 9.85 9.55
C GLY A 105 -4.26 11.26 9.47
N ASP A 106 -3.10 11.42 8.83
CA ASP A 106 -2.43 12.71 8.70
C ASP A 106 -2.95 13.61 7.56
N GLY A 107 -4.00 13.18 6.85
CA GLY A 107 -4.52 13.85 5.66
C GLY A 107 -3.62 13.74 4.41
N LYS A 108 -2.47 13.09 4.51
CA LYS A 108 -1.50 12.82 3.43
C LYS A 108 -1.38 11.35 3.09
N GLY A 109 -2.16 10.50 3.76
CA GLY A 109 -2.35 9.09 3.46
C GLY A 109 -1.73 8.12 4.46
N TYR A 110 -1.08 8.61 5.51
CA TYR A 110 -0.61 7.75 6.59
C TYR A 110 -1.70 7.59 7.66
N MET A 111 -1.85 6.37 8.17
CA MET A 111 -2.81 6.03 9.25
C MET A 111 -4.29 6.28 8.89
N THR A 112 -4.64 6.08 7.63
CA THR A 112 -6.01 6.13 7.07
C THR A 112 -6.29 4.85 6.27
N GLY A 113 -7.40 4.77 5.54
CA GLY A 113 -7.83 3.58 4.79
C GLY A 113 -8.80 2.69 5.58
N PHE A 114 -8.94 1.45 5.13
CA PHE A 114 -9.93 0.51 5.67
C PHE A 114 -9.27 -0.74 6.26
N LYS A 115 -9.78 -1.17 7.41
CA LYS A 115 -9.27 -2.31 8.16
C LYS A 115 -10.14 -3.52 7.89
N TYR A 116 -9.54 -4.69 8.03
CA TYR A 116 -10.25 -5.95 8.15
C TYR A 116 -11.28 -5.89 9.29
N ASP A 117 -12.48 -6.33 9.00
CA ASP A 117 -13.63 -6.28 9.92
C ASP A 117 -13.72 -7.52 10.83
N GLY A 118 -13.01 -8.59 10.49
CA GLY A 118 -13.07 -9.85 11.22
C GLY A 118 -12.27 -9.86 12.52
N ALA A 119 -12.42 -10.95 13.26
CA ALA A 119 -11.77 -11.15 14.55
C ALA A 119 -10.47 -11.95 14.41
N LEU A 120 -9.48 -11.60 15.23
CA LEU A 120 -8.23 -12.34 15.39
C LEU A 120 -8.14 -12.87 16.81
N SER A 121 -7.52 -14.03 16.97
CA SER A 121 -7.21 -14.59 18.27
C SER A 121 -6.08 -13.82 18.96
N ALA A 122 -6.00 -13.95 20.29
CA ALA A 122 -4.90 -13.37 21.06
C ALA A 122 -3.52 -13.93 20.68
N ALA A 123 -3.46 -15.13 20.07
CA ALA A 123 -2.22 -15.70 19.57
C ALA A 123 -1.77 -14.99 18.28
N GLU A 124 -2.69 -14.81 17.34
CA GLU A 124 -2.45 -14.16 16.05
C GLU A 124 -2.04 -12.69 16.21
N THR A 125 -2.53 -11.99 17.24
CA THR A 125 -2.17 -10.59 17.49
C THR A 125 -0.95 -10.40 18.39
N LYS A 126 -0.19 -11.47 18.70
CA LYS A 126 1.01 -11.34 19.53
C LYS A 126 2.03 -10.43 18.84
N PRO A 127 2.60 -9.44 19.56
CA PRO A 127 3.67 -8.62 19.00
C PRO A 127 4.87 -9.46 18.56
N VAL A 128 5.49 -9.06 17.45
CA VAL A 128 6.78 -9.59 17.01
C VAL A 128 7.92 -8.75 17.58
N ASN A 129 9.07 -9.38 17.86
CA ASN A 129 10.24 -8.74 18.46
C ASN A 129 11.20 -8.13 17.41
N LYS A 130 10.66 -7.58 16.31
CA LYS A 130 11.43 -6.88 15.27
C LYS A 130 10.58 -5.77 14.65
N ASN A 131 11.22 -4.73 14.12
CA ASN A 131 10.53 -3.72 13.31
C ASN A 131 10.28 -4.32 11.91
N ILE A 132 9.03 -4.36 11.49
CA ILE A 132 8.58 -4.94 10.22
C ILE A 132 8.35 -3.80 9.23
N CYS A 133 9.06 -3.82 8.10
CA CYS A 133 8.91 -2.87 6.98
C CYS A 133 8.85 -1.40 7.44
N ALA A 134 9.84 -0.97 8.24
CA ALA A 134 9.79 0.31 8.95
C ALA A 134 10.76 1.37 8.39
N ALA A 135 11.31 1.18 7.18
CA ALA A 135 12.39 2.02 6.66
C ALA A 135 12.02 3.52 6.57
N LYS A 136 10.73 3.84 6.36
CA LYS A 136 10.23 5.23 6.21
C LYS A 136 9.14 5.61 7.20
N GLY A 137 8.98 4.91 8.32
CA GLY A 137 7.94 5.25 9.29
C GLY A 137 7.65 4.19 10.33
N GLY A 138 6.38 4.10 10.72
CA GLY A 138 5.92 3.16 11.74
C GLY A 138 5.94 1.71 11.24
N SER A 139 6.47 0.81 12.08
CA SER A 139 6.46 -0.63 11.85
C SER A 139 5.04 -1.15 11.59
N LEU A 140 4.94 -2.16 10.73
CA LEU A 140 3.76 -3.03 10.72
C LEU A 140 3.69 -3.82 12.02
N MET A 141 2.45 -4.14 12.42
CA MET A 141 2.14 -4.88 13.65
C MET A 141 1.20 -6.04 13.33
N ALA A 142 1.25 -7.10 14.14
CA ALA A 142 0.26 -8.16 14.07
C ALA A 142 -1.14 -7.57 14.33
N GLY A 143 -2.08 -7.89 13.45
CA GLY A 143 -3.42 -7.30 13.37
C GLY A 143 -3.56 -6.12 12.40
N ASP A 144 -2.48 -5.60 11.83
CA ASP A 144 -2.57 -4.60 10.77
C ASP A 144 -3.20 -5.22 9.51
N THR A 145 -3.97 -4.41 8.80
CA THR A 145 -4.45 -4.72 7.44
C THR A 145 -3.47 -4.15 6.43
N ILE A 146 -3.24 -4.86 5.32
CA ILE A 146 -2.53 -4.35 4.16
C ILE A 146 -3.32 -4.63 2.88
N GLU A 147 -3.18 -3.78 1.88
CA GLU A 147 -3.63 -4.09 0.52
C GLU A 147 -2.40 -4.19 -0.40
N LEU A 148 -2.23 -5.37 -1.00
CA LEU A 148 -1.15 -5.70 -1.92
C LEU A 148 -1.62 -5.51 -3.36
N HIS A 149 -0.82 -4.82 -4.16
CA HIS A 149 -1.04 -4.63 -5.57
C HIS A 149 -0.01 -5.39 -6.39
N TYR A 150 -0.50 -6.27 -7.26
CA TYR A 150 0.28 -6.82 -8.36
C TYR A 150 -0.02 -5.98 -9.60
N VAL A 151 0.95 -5.15 -10.00
CA VAL A 151 0.78 -4.22 -11.11
C VAL A 151 1.34 -4.83 -12.39
N TYR A 152 0.52 -4.83 -13.43
CA TYR A 152 0.82 -5.36 -14.74
C TYR A 152 0.76 -4.25 -15.79
N THR A 153 1.63 -4.35 -16.78
CA THR A 153 1.70 -3.44 -17.93
C THR A 153 1.75 -4.20 -19.24
N SER A 154 1.19 -3.60 -20.30
CA SER A 154 1.31 -4.13 -21.66
C SER A 154 2.68 -3.88 -22.29
N ASN A 155 3.55 -3.13 -21.61
CA ASN A 155 4.90 -2.86 -22.08
C ASN A 155 5.81 -4.10 -21.93
N ASP A 156 6.77 -4.20 -22.84
CA ASP A 156 7.85 -5.19 -22.76
C ASP A 156 8.95 -4.66 -21.81
N ILE A 157 8.79 -4.96 -20.52
CA ILE A 157 9.67 -4.49 -19.45
C ILE A 157 10.01 -5.63 -18.49
N LYS A 158 10.93 -5.38 -17.57
CA LYS A 158 11.17 -6.23 -16.41
C LYS A 158 10.56 -5.61 -15.16
N PRO A 159 10.19 -6.41 -14.15
CA PRO A 159 9.76 -5.88 -12.88
C PRO A 159 10.83 -4.98 -12.24
N GLY A 160 10.40 -4.01 -11.45
CA GLY A 160 11.31 -3.09 -10.80
C GLY A 160 10.63 -2.12 -9.84
N PRO A 161 11.42 -1.20 -9.26
CA PRO A 161 10.94 -0.31 -8.23
C PRO A 161 9.97 0.73 -8.78
N THR A 162 8.95 1.03 -7.97
CA THR A 162 7.92 2.04 -8.21
C THR A 162 7.03 1.78 -9.42
N LEU A 163 5.93 2.52 -9.51
CA LEU A 163 5.07 2.56 -10.71
C LEU A 163 5.84 2.97 -11.99
N GLY A 164 6.98 3.66 -11.86
CA GLY A 164 7.82 4.03 -13.00
C GLY A 164 8.30 2.82 -13.81
N ALA A 165 8.50 1.66 -13.17
CA ALA A 165 8.90 0.41 -13.84
C ALA A 165 7.83 -0.11 -14.83
N CYS A 166 6.57 0.31 -14.66
CA CYS A 166 5.47 -0.07 -15.54
C CYS A 166 5.38 0.79 -16.81
N LEU A 167 6.10 1.90 -16.86
CA LEU A 167 6.05 2.90 -17.92
C LEU A 167 7.27 2.79 -18.84
N SER A 168 7.14 3.25 -20.07
CA SER A 168 8.23 3.25 -21.05
C SER A 168 8.13 4.48 -21.95
N ASP A 169 9.26 5.07 -22.30
CA ASP A 169 9.31 6.22 -23.22
C ASP A 169 8.78 5.87 -24.62
N SER A 170 8.81 4.59 -25.00
CA SER A 170 8.28 4.10 -26.28
C SER A 170 6.76 3.92 -26.30
N SER A 171 6.10 3.99 -25.13
CA SER A 171 4.67 3.72 -24.97
C SER A 171 4.05 4.68 -23.94
N MET A 172 3.43 5.74 -24.45
CA MET A 172 2.87 6.81 -23.61
C MET A 172 1.60 6.43 -22.85
N ASN A 173 0.90 5.37 -23.24
CA ASN A 173 -0.36 4.93 -22.65
C ASN A 173 -0.43 3.40 -22.60
N PRO A 174 0.40 2.72 -21.79
CA PRO A 174 0.29 1.29 -21.63
C PRO A 174 -1.08 0.91 -21.08
N GLY A 175 -1.54 -0.29 -21.42
CA GLY A 175 -2.59 -0.93 -20.64
C GLY A 175 -2.03 -1.22 -19.26
N LEU A 176 -2.66 -0.69 -18.21
CA LEU A 176 -2.31 -0.98 -16.82
C LEU A 176 -3.42 -1.82 -16.20
N ARG A 177 -3.03 -2.89 -15.52
CA ARG A 177 -3.92 -3.76 -14.75
C ARG A 177 -3.36 -3.93 -13.35
N VAL A 178 -4.23 -3.88 -12.34
CA VAL A 178 -3.86 -4.17 -10.96
C VAL A 178 -4.74 -5.29 -10.44
N GLU A 179 -4.11 -6.38 -9.99
CA GLU A 179 -4.76 -7.38 -9.15
C GLU A 179 -4.53 -6.97 -7.68
N GLY A 180 -5.60 -6.64 -6.98
CA GLY A 180 -5.59 -6.22 -5.59
C GLY A 180 -6.01 -7.34 -4.65
N GLN A 181 -5.23 -7.56 -3.60
CA GLN A 181 -5.52 -8.49 -2.50
C GLN A 181 -5.45 -7.74 -1.17
N VAL A 182 -6.40 -7.99 -0.29
CA VAL A 182 -6.35 -7.46 1.08
C VAL A 182 -5.95 -8.59 2.02
N PHE A 183 -4.98 -8.30 2.88
CA PHE A 183 -4.48 -9.24 3.89
C PHE A 183 -4.58 -8.64 5.29
N VAL A 184 -4.72 -9.51 6.28
CA VAL A 184 -4.51 -9.18 7.68
C VAL A 184 -3.26 -9.91 8.17
N LEU A 185 -2.37 -9.16 8.82
CA LEU A 185 -1.10 -9.68 9.30
C LEU A 185 -1.31 -10.40 10.62
N VAL A 186 -0.83 -11.63 10.72
CA VAL A 186 -0.92 -12.43 11.94
C VAL A 186 0.46 -12.94 12.32
N ASN A 187 0.70 -13.13 13.61
CA ASN A 187 1.89 -13.78 14.12
C ASN A 187 1.61 -15.29 14.25
N ASP A 188 1.62 -15.97 13.11
CA ASP A 188 1.26 -17.37 12.93
C ASP A 188 2.02 -17.92 11.72
N ASP A 189 2.90 -18.90 11.93
CA ASP A 189 3.74 -19.50 10.90
C ASP A 189 2.99 -20.51 10.02
N ASP A 190 1.76 -20.89 10.39
CA ASP A 190 0.86 -21.67 9.54
C ASP A 190 0.05 -20.78 8.57
N ALA A 191 0.14 -19.44 8.70
CA ALA A 191 -0.50 -18.49 7.77
C ALA A 191 0.23 -18.45 6.41
N LEU A 192 -0.33 -17.69 5.45
CA LEU A 192 0.30 -17.56 4.13
C LEU A 192 1.66 -16.87 4.24
N ASP A 193 2.64 -17.39 3.50
CA ASP A 193 3.97 -16.81 3.36
C ASP A 193 3.97 -15.70 2.30
N PHE A 194 4.38 -14.49 2.69
CA PHE A 194 4.39 -13.33 1.81
C PHE A 194 5.44 -13.41 0.69
N GLU A 195 6.60 -14.04 0.92
CA GLU A 195 7.60 -14.25 -0.14
C GLU A 195 7.05 -15.19 -1.22
N ASP A 196 6.33 -16.23 -0.82
CA ASP A 196 5.62 -17.11 -1.75
C ASP A 196 4.55 -16.35 -2.53
N LEU A 197 3.75 -15.50 -1.87
CA LEU A 197 2.73 -14.66 -2.50
C LEU A 197 3.34 -13.63 -3.47
N ALA A 198 4.55 -13.14 -3.19
CA ALA A 198 5.26 -12.16 -4.00
C ALA A 198 6.19 -12.80 -5.05
N LYS A 199 6.22 -14.13 -5.14
CA LYS A 199 7.12 -14.85 -6.04
C LYS A 199 6.86 -14.49 -7.50
N VAL A 200 7.94 -14.07 -8.18
CA VAL A 200 7.95 -13.76 -9.61
C VAL A 200 8.59 -14.87 -10.42
N GLU A 201 7.93 -15.28 -11.50
CA GLU A 201 8.50 -16.18 -12.51
C GLU A 201 8.15 -15.67 -13.92
N GLN A 202 8.85 -16.17 -14.94
CA GLN A 202 8.40 -15.99 -16.32
C GLN A 202 7.50 -17.15 -16.74
N ARG A 203 6.33 -16.82 -17.31
CA ARG A 203 5.40 -17.78 -17.94
C ARG A 203 5.00 -17.25 -19.30
N ASP A 204 5.14 -18.09 -20.32
CA ASP A 204 4.81 -17.77 -21.72
C ASP A 204 5.45 -16.45 -22.23
N GLY A 205 6.65 -16.14 -21.74
CA GLY A 205 7.40 -14.93 -22.10
C GLY A 205 7.02 -13.67 -21.31
N TYR A 206 6.12 -13.76 -20.33
CA TYR A 206 5.73 -12.65 -19.46
C TYR A 206 6.22 -12.86 -18.02
N TYR A 207 6.64 -11.78 -17.36
CA TYR A 207 6.84 -11.81 -15.90
C TYR A 207 5.49 -11.90 -15.19
N GLN A 208 5.37 -12.78 -14.20
CA GLN A 208 4.12 -13.09 -13.52
C GLN A 208 4.36 -13.26 -12.01
N ALA A 209 3.43 -12.73 -11.20
CA ALA A 209 3.26 -13.19 -9.84
C ALA A 209 2.47 -14.51 -9.88
N VAL A 210 3.11 -15.60 -9.47
CA VAL A 210 2.63 -16.95 -9.81
C VAL A 210 1.68 -17.56 -8.79
N ASN A 211 1.61 -16.96 -7.60
CA ASN A 211 0.92 -17.48 -6.44
C ASN A 211 -0.14 -16.51 -5.89
N ILE A 212 -0.69 -15.62 -6.75
CA ILE A 212 -1.78 -14.73 -6.34
C ILE A 212 -2.96 -15.59 -5.85
N PRO A 213 -3.48 -15.38 -4.62
CA PRO A 213 -4.61 -16.13 -4.10
C PRO A 213 -5.85 -15.96 -4.98
N ASN A 214 -6.53 -17.08 -5.24
CA ASN A 214 -7.74 -17.10 -6.07
C ASN A 214 -9.02 -17.43 -5.29
N ASN A 215 -8.90 -17.61 -3.98
CA ASN A 215 -9.93 -18.07 -3.05
C ASN A 215 -10.44 -16.97 -2.09
N THR A 216 -10.03 -15.72 -2.29
CA THR A 216 -10.46 -14.54 -1.50
C THR A 216 -11.71 -13.87 -2.08
N GLY A 217 -12.66 -14.68 -2.56
CA GLY A 217 -13.91 -14.21 -3.19
C GLY A 217 -13.76 -13.82 -4.66
N THR A 218 -14.88 -13.64 -5.36
CA THR A 218 -14.90 -13.24 -6.77
C THR A 218 -14.39 -11.81 -6.92
N PRO A 219 -13.40 -11.54 -7.81
CA PRO A 219 -12.88 -10.20 -7.99
C PRO A 219 -13.94 -9.25 -8.53
N VAL A 220 -13.93 -8.03 -8.01
CA VAL A 220 -14.69 -6.90 -8.53
C VAL A 220 -13.81 -6.13 -9.50
N GLU A 221 -14.18 -6.15 -10.78
CA GLU A 221 -13.43 -5.49 -11.84
C GLU A 221 -14.05 -4.15 -12.23
N TYR A 222 -13.21 -3.11 -12.33
CA TYR A 222 -13.66 -1.78 -12.75
C TYR A 222 -12.52 -0.98 -13.38
N ILE A 223 -12.88 0.06 -14.15
CA ILE A 223 -11.89 1.02 -14.69
C ILE A 223 -11.72 2.19 -13.73
N GLY A 224 -10.48 2.58 -13.49
CA GLY A 224 -10.12 3.61 -12.53
C GLY A 224 -8.79 4.26 -12.85
N SER A 225 -8.10 4.70 -11.79
CA SER A 225 -6.82 5.39 -11.88
C SER A 225 -5.80 4.82 -10.92
N THR A 226 -4.59 5.37 -10.91
CA THR A 226 -3.65 5.12 -9.82
C THR A 226 -4.07 5.86 -8.55
N THR A 227 -3.60 5.35 -7.41
CA THR A 227 -4.15 5.64 -6.08
C THR A 227 -3.18 6.37 -5.15
N GLY A 228 -1.98 6.71 -5.61
CA GLY A 228 -0.97 7.33 -4.76
C GLY A 228 -1.46 8.58 -3.99
N PRO A 229 -0.98 8.82 -2.76
CA PRO A 229 -1.50 9.85 -1.85
C PRO A 229 -1.45 11.29 -2.41
N SER A 230 -0.59 11.54 -3.40
CA SER A 230 -0.50 12.83 -4.08
C SER A 230 -1.75 13.21 -4.90
N PHE A 231 -2.71 12.31 -5.07
CA PHE A 231 -3.96 12.50 -5.83
C PHE A 231 -5.18 12.85 -4.95
N ASN A 232 -4.97 13.24 -3.70
CA ASN A 232 -6.05 13.69 -2.81
C ASN A 232 -6.82 14.91 -3.33
N GLU A 233 -6.15 15.81 -4.05
CA GLU A 233 -6.70 17.09 -4.51
C GLU A 233 -6.70 17.23 -6.04
N LYS A 234 -6.17 16.24 -6.77
CA LYS A 234 -6.04 16.24 -8.23
C LYS A 234 -6.23 14.84 -8.80
N ALA A 235 -6.82 14.74 -9.98
CA ALA A 235 -6.98 13.46 -10.65
C ALA A 235 -5.63 12.87 -11.08
N SER A 236 -5.53 11.54 -11.01
CA SER A 236 -4.48 10.79 -11.67
C SER A 236 -4.80 10.69 -13.17
N PRO A 237 -3.79 10.90 -14.04
CA PRO A 237 -3.98 10.81 -15.49
C PRO A 237 -3.98 9.37 -16.01
N LEU A 238 -3.48 8.42 -15.23
CA LEU A 238 -3.29 7.04 -15.68
C LEU A 238 -4.61 6.27 -15.63
N LYS A 239 -4.81 5.46 -16.67
CA LYS A 239 -5.99 4.62 -16.87
C LYS A 239 -5.66 3.21 -16.42
N VAL A 240 -6.33 2.73 -15.38
CA VAL A 240 -6.03 1.45 -14.73
C VAL A 240 -7.26 0.56 -14.77
N SER A 241 -7.08 -0.71 -15.14
CA SER A 241 -8.07 -1.76 -14.93
C SER A 241 -7.80 -2.40 -13.57
N TRP A 242 -8.74 -2.26 -12.64
CA TRP A 242 -8.67 -2.84 -11.31
C TRP A 242 -9.41 -4.16 -11.26
N SER A 243 -8.88 -5.09 -10.49
CA SER A 243 -9.48 -6.37 -10.12
C SER A 243 -9.21 -6.56 -8.63
N VAL A 244 -10.19 -6.25 -7.78
CA VAL A 244 -10.02 -6.25 -6.31
C VAL A 244 -10.87 -7.35 -5.71
N ARG A 245 -10.26 -8.20 -4.88
CA ARG A 245 -10.99 -9.29 -4.23
C ARG A 245 -11.57 -8.86 -2.87
N PRO A 246 -12.82 -9.23 -2.55
CA PRO A 246 -13.54 -8.67 -1.41
C PRO A 246 -13.27 -9.37 -0.07
N GLN A 247 -12.59 -10.52 -0.05
CA GLN A 247 -12.30 -11.24 1.20
C GLN A 247 -10.82 -11.10 1.57
N VAL A 248 -10.54 -11.24 2.87
CA VAL A 248 -9.21 -11.08 3.44
C VAL A 248 -8.59 -12.45 3.73
N ALA A 249 -7.33 -12.62 3.36
CA ALA A 249 -6.53 -13.76 3.82
C ALA A 249 -5.54 -13.35 4.91
N LYS A 250 -5.13 -14.33 5.71
CA LYS A 250 -4.13 -14.15 6.77
C LYS A 250 -2.74 -14.42 6.23
N VAL A 251 -1.80 -13.54 6.56
CA VAL A 251 -0.39 -13.63 6.15
C VAL A 251 0.49 -13.56 7.38
N ASP A 252 1.52 -14.41 7.45
CA ASP A 252 2.50 -14.35 8.52
C ASP A 252 3.29 -13.04 8.42
N ILE A 253 3.19 -12.22 9.47
CA ILE A 253 3.89 -10.94 9.54
C ILE A 253 5.42 -11.09 9.47
N ASN A 254 5.98 -12.22 9.90
CA ASN A 254 7.43 -12.41 9.87
C ASN A 254 7.95 -12.53 8.43
N SER A 255 7.24 -13.28 7.57
CA SER A 255 7.53 -13.39 6.12
C SER A 255 7.42 -12.04 5.39
N VAL A 256 6.46 -11.17 5.78
CA VAL A 256 6.37 -9.79 5.26
C VAL A 256 7.63 -9.00 5.63
N GLY A 257 8.09 -9.14 6.87
CA GLY A 257 9.32 -8.51 7.33
C GLY A 257 10.55 -8.95 6.55
N GLU A 258 10.68 -10.25 6.29
CA GLU A 258 11.77 -10.84 5.53
C GLU A 258 11.79 -10.34 4.08
N TRP A 259 10.64 -10.32 3.41
CA TRP A 259 10.53 -9.77 2.06
C TRP A 259 10.94 -8.30 1.96
N CYS A 260 10.62 -7.48 2.98
CA CYS A 260 11.02 -6.07 3.03
C CYS A 260 12.52 -5.83 3.27
N GLU A 261 13.28 -6.85 3.68
CA GLU A 261 14.74 -6.73 3.84
C GLU A 261 15.43 -6.70 2.46
N SER A 262 14.89 -7.42 1.48
CA SER A 262 15.41 -7.44 0.11
C SER A 262 14.38 -8.01 -0.87
N ASN A 263 13.96 -7.20 -1.84
CA ASN A 263 13.14 -7.63 -2.97
C ASN A 263 13.49 -6.83 -4.23
N GLU A 264 13.10 -7.33 -5.42
CA GLU A 264 13.41 -6.70 -6.71
C GLU A 264 12.71 -5.34 -6.93
N PHE A 265 11.76 -4.99 -6.07
CA PHE A 265 10.97 -3.76 -6.12
C PHE A 265 11.51 -2.66 -5.19
N ASN A 266 12.54 -2.95 -4.37
CA ASN A 266 13.05 -2.08 -3.30
C ASN A 266 11.95 -1.59 -2.34
N GLU A 267 10.95 -2.43 -2.10
CA GLU A 267 9.89 -2.13 -1.14
C GLU A 267 10.38 -2.45 0.28
N ASP A 268 10.42 -1.43 1.14
CA ASP A 268 10.97 -1.52 2.50
C ASP A 268 10.02 -0.93 3.58
N HIS A 269 8.82 -0.52 3.16
CA HIS A 269 7.75 0.02 4.01
C HIS A 269 6.40 -0.03 3.32
N ALA A 270 5.34 0.08 4.11
CA ALA A 270 3.99 0.24 3.60
C ALA A 270 3.75 1.64 3.04
N HIS A 271 3.13 1.73 1.87
CA HIS A 271 2.72 3.01 1.28
C HIS A 271 1.49 3.59 2.00
N GLY A 272 1.37 4.92 1.93
CA GLY A 272 0.15 5.61 2.35
C GLY A 272 -0.98 5.46 1.33
N VAL A 273 -2.21 5.69 1.77
CA VAL A 273 -3.43 5.55 0.96
C VAL A 273 -4.06 6.92 0.73
N ARG A 274 -4.51 7.21 -0.50
CA ARG A 274 -5.30 8.45 -0.70
C ARG A 274 -6.70 8.32 -0.10
N ASN A 275 -7.40 9.44 -0.02
CA ASN A 275 -8.81 9.48 0.37
C ASN A 275 -9.66 8.69 -0.64
N LEU A 276 -10.59 7.88 -0.10
CA LEU A 276 -11.59 7.16 -0.88
C LEU A 276 -12.36 8.14 -1.78
N VAL A 277 -12.45 7.82 -3.07
CA VAL A 277 -13.25 8.58 -4.03
C VAL A 277 -14.72 8.23 -3.86
N THR A 278 -15.53 9.24 -3.50
CA THR A 278 -16.96 9.08 -3.27
C THR A 278 -17.83 9.85 -4.26
N ASN A 279 -17.25 10.80 -5.00
CA ASN A 279 -17.99 11.55 -6.02
C ASN A 279 -18.25 10.66 -7.23
N GLU A 280 -19.51 10.30 -7.47
CA GLU A 280 -19.93 9.44 -8.59
C GLU A 280 -19.48 9.97 -9.96
N LYS A 281 -19.36 11.28 -10.15
CA LYS A 281 -18.84 11.86 -11.42
C LYS A 281 -17.40 11.45 -11.71
N LEU A 282 -16.67 11.02 -10.68
CA LEU A 282 -15.31 10.52 -10.75
C LEU A 282 -15.25 8.99 -10.71
N LEU A 283 -16.37 8.28 -10.58
CA LEU A 283 -16.41 6.82 -10.53
C LEU A 283 -16.96 6.24 -11.83
N SER A 284 -16.47 5.06 -12.21
CA SER A 284 -17.05 4.25 -13.28
C SER A 284 -18.24 3.44 -12.76
N PRO A 285 -19.22 3.07 -13.59
CA PRO A 285 -20.14 2.00 -13.21
C PRO A 285 -19.38 0.67 -13.06
N ILE A 286 -19.67 -0.10 -12.01
CA ILE A 286 -19.25 -1.51 -11.90
C ILE A 286 -20.34 -2.37 -12.56
N LYS A 287 -19.94 -3.27 -13.45
CA LYS A 287 -20.86 -4.13 -14.20
C LYS A 287 -21.21 -5.39 -13.41
#